data_AF-A0A9D7APG4-F1
#
_entry.id   AF-A0A9D7APG4-F1
#
_cell.length_a   1.000
_cell.length_b   1.000
_cell.length_c   1.000
_cell.angle_alpha   90.00
_cell.angle_beta   90.00
_cell.angle_gamma   90.00
#
_symmetry.space_group_name_H-M   'P 1'
#
loop_
_entity.id
_entity.type
_entity.pdbx_description
1 polymer ?
#
loop_
_entity_poly.entity_id
_entity_poly.type
_entity_poly.pdbx_seq_one_letter_code
_entity_poly.pdbx_strand_id
1 'polypeptide(L)'
;MAVVAAVGLLAGQAGAVVITVNDPGGKPVPTVMVSRQPVKVAVVDTSDNGYPSSGKRQQAYVELARFTDAAGRVDIPAADHPWKIRLRKPGYQDRTVLATDLGGSPLVMTPERDVAALAMQQPANAWSSTIDFGDENLKKEFMLQCNFCHQQGGALLRRERSADEWRAAIKRMVRYGARLSSEGQEKIPAMLEAHWKKVHANPALVPAGTPWDKSLATATIRELPIGDGMSQMHDLLLHSNGMVYVGDNLQDRMYEVDPASGHYTVYKIPPQPGDKLGGLLAGRLQEFPKHEVYQGIHSLAESPKDQHIFITPSHQRRLIEFDPKTKAFTVHEMDGGFYPHTLRFDAKDRVWFTLALSNQVGMFDRATRQFTRYDLPFRSVMERITVKLTPFIFKLLEWGIPVANYVKVDHVSTGVPLPYGIDVTPDGKAWIARLHTDEIASVDPVTGTVTMIKTPFKAPRRLRSDRDGNLWIVGFNESQIVRYVPKSGEFTRLDLPVAPKGSDTPYSLNVDRSRHQVWVNGTNSDSVYRYDIATQAWSVFPMQRKVTFTRDVEISPKGQVYVSNASFPSWHIEDAQPTLIEITP
;
A
#
# COMPACT_ATOMS: atom_id res chain seq x y z
N MET A 1 -34.89 32.06 -49.43
CA MET A 1 -33.41 32.11 -49.39
C MET A 1 -32.98 32.74 -48.08
N ALA A 2 -32.46 31.93 -47.15
CA ALA A 2 -31.54 32.35 -46.09
C ALA A 2 -31.01 31.06 -45.44
N VAL A 3 -29.87 30.60 -45.93
CA VAL A 3 -29.11 29.48 -45.36
C VAL A 3 -28.35 30.04 -44.16
N VAL A 4 -28.68 29.59 -42.95
CA VAL A 4 -27.85 29.83 -41.77
C VAL A 4 -26.89 28.65 -41.66
N ALA A 5 -25.62 28.90 -41.97
CA ALA A 5 -24.55 27.93 -41.86
C ALA A 5 -24.26 27.64 -40.38
N ALA A 6 -24.52 26.40 -39.96
CA ALA A 6 -23.98 25.86 -38.72
C ALA A 6 -22.47 25.68 -38.89
N VAL A 7 -21.67 26.52 -38.25
CA VAL A 7 -20.23 26.29 -38.10
C VAL A 7 -20.07 25.18 -37.07
N GLY A 8 -19.97 23.95 -37.57
CA GLY A 8 -19.50 22.82 -36.76
C GLY A 8 -18.06 23.09 -36.34
N LEU A 9 -17.85 23.28 -35.03
CA LEU A 9 -16.55 23.09 -34.41
C LEU A 9 -16.17 21.62 -34.60
N LEU A 10 -15.39 21.34 -35.63
CA LEU A 10 -14.66 20.09 -35.78
C LEU A 10 -13.72 19.99 -34.58
N ALA A 11 -14.14 19.23 -33.57
CA ALA A 11 -13.26 18.70 -32.55
C ALA A 11 -12.23 17.81 -33.26
N GLY A 12 -11.07 18.39 -33.58
CA GLY A 12 -9.96 17.61 -34.10
C GLY A 12 -9.65 16.51 -33.11
N GLN A 13 -9.73 15.25 -33.54
CA GLN A 13 -9.21 14.12 -32.80
C GLN A 13 -7.72 14.38 -32.58
N ALA A 14 -7.36 14.82 -31.37
CA ALA A 14 -5.98 15.06 -31.00
C ALA A 14 -5.24 13.71 -31.11
N GLY A 15 -4.24 13.63 -31.99
CA GLY A 15 -3.31 12.51 -32.02
C GLY A 15 -2.37 12.55 -30.81
N ALA A 16 -1.58 11.49 -30.61
CA ALA A 16 -0.51 11.51 -29.63
C ALA A 16 0.47 12.67 -29.91
N VAL A 17 0.92 13.36 -28.86
CA VAL A 17 1.86 14.47 -28.95
C VAL A 17 3.25 13.98 -28.58
N VAL A 18 4.23 14.22 -29.46
CA VAL A 18 5.64 13.92 -29.16
C VAL A 18 6.27 15.14 -28.50
N ILE A 19 6.80 14.95 -27.30
CA ILE A 19 7.46 15.99 -26.51
C ILE A 19 8.97 15.73 -26.58
N THR A 20 9.74 16.80 -26.77
CA THR A 20 11.20 16.78 -26.64
C THR A 20 11.59 17.64 -25.44
N VAL A 21 12.49 17.15 -24.59
CA VAL A 21 12.94 17.84 -23.37
C VAL A 21 14.46 18.01 -23.39
N ASN A 22 14.91 19.26 -23.26
CA ASN A 22 16.31 19.65 -23.25
C ASN A 22 16.69 20.41 -21.98
N ASP A 23 17.99 20.52 -21.70
CA ASP A 23 18.54 21.45 -20.71
C ASP A 23 18.64 22.88 -21.30
N PRO A 24 18.98 23.90 -20.50
CA PRO A 24 19.14 25.27 -21.01
C PRO A 24 20.23 25.43 -22.08
N GLY A 25 21.17 24.48 -22.19
CA GLY A 25 22.20 24.42 -23.23
C GLY A 25 21.77 23.68 -24.50
N GLY A 26 20.51 23.23 -24.58
CA GLY A 26 19.96 22.52 -25.73
C GLY A 26 20.28 21.03 -25.79
N LYS A 27 20.90 20.45 -24.76
CA LYS A 27 21.20 19.01 -24.73
C LYS A 27 19.96 18.22 -24.29
N PRO A 28 19.69 17.04 -24.88
CA PRO A 28 18.59 16.19 -24.45
C PRO A 28 18.70 15.75 -22.99
N VAL A 29 17.57 15.72 -22.28
CA VAL A 29 17.50 15.25 -20.90
C VAL A 29 16.73 13.93 -20.85
N PRO A 30 17.40 12.79 -20.61
CA PRO A 30 16.74 11.49 -20.51
C PRO A 30 16.04 11.31 -19.17
N THR A 31 15.13 10.34 -19.10
CA THR A 31 14.41 9.91 -17.88
C THR A 31 13.56 11.00 -17.23
N VAL A 32 13.19 12.06 -17.94
CA VAL A 32 12.23 13.04 -17.44
C VAL A 32 10.87 12.37 -17.43
N MET A 33 10.23 12.28 -16.27
CA MET A 33 8.86 11.82 -16.15
C MET A 33 7.94 12.92 -16.68
N VAL A 34 7.15 12.60 -17.70
CA VAL A 34 6.16 13.48 -18.30
C VAL A 34 4.78 12.90 -17.99
N SER A 35 4.12 13.49 -16.99
CA SER A 35 2.80 13.07 -16.52
C SER A 35 1.71 13.92 -17.15
N ARG A 36 0.88 13.32 -18.00
CA ARG A 36 -0.39 13.89 -18.46
C ARG A 36 -1.42 13.83 -17.35
N GLN A 37 -1.92 15.01 -16.97
CA GLN A 37 -2.91 15.19 -15.91
C GLN A 37 -4.09 16.01 -16.44
N PRO A 38 -5.31 15.78 -15.93
CA PRO A 38 -6.43 16.62 -16.29
C PRO A 38 -6.22 18.05 -15.77
N VAL A 39 -6.73 19.06 -16.49
CA VAL A 39 -6.75 20.45 -15.98
C VAL A 39 -7.74 20.58 -14.82
N LYS A 40 -8.86 19.84 -14.90
CA LYS A 40 -9.86 19.70 -13.84
C LYS A 40 -10.15 18.22 -13.61
N VAL A 41 -10.17 17.80 -12.35
CA VAL A 41 -10.60 16.45 -11.98
C VAL A 41 -12.02 16.18 -12.46
N ALA A 42 -12.35 14.90 -12.67
CA ALA A 42 -13.70 14.50 -13.04
C ALA A 42 -14.69 14.90 -11.93
N VAL A 43 -15.88 15.32 -12.33
CA VAL A 43 -16.97 15.57 -11.38
C VAL A 43 -17.57 14.22 -11.00
N VAL A 44 -17.56 13.92 -9.70
CA VAL A 44 -18.07 12.67 -9.14
C VAL A 44 -19.26 12.96 -8.22
N ASP A 45 -20.18 12.00 -8.11
CA ASP A 45 -21.23 12.04 -7.09
C ASP A 45 -20.59 12.06 -5.68
N THR A 46 -21.02 12.98 -4.83
CA THR A 46 -20.56 13.09 -3.43
C THR A 46 -21.71 13.08 -2.43
N SER A 47 -22.88 12.61 -2.88
CA SER A 47 -24.14 12.65 -2.13
C SER A 47 -24.17 11.76 -0.88
N ASP A 48 -23.27 10.78 -0.77
CA ASP A 48 -23.16 9.88 0.39
C ASP A 48 -21.91 10.22 1.21
N ASN A 49 -22.01 11.23 2.09
CA ASN A 49 -20.93 11.68 2.98
C ASN A 49 -19.61 12.03 2.25
N GLY A 50 -19.71 12.69 1.10
CA GLY A 50 -18.55 13.02 0.27
C GLY A 50 -18.12 11.90 -0.70
N TYR A 51 -18.85 10.79 -0.75
CA TYR A 51 -18.61 9.68 -1.67
C TYR A 51 -19.76 9.49 -2.66
N PRO A 52 -19.52 8.77 -3.77
CA PRO A 52 -20.57 8.32 -4.66
C PRO A 52 -21.61 7.47 -3.94
N SER A 53 -22.88 7.69 -4.24
CA SER A 53 -23.93 6.81 -3.75
C SER A 53 -23.73 5.38 -4.29
N SER A 54 -23.96 4.40 -3.42
CA SER A 54 -23.69 2.99 -3.71
C SER A 54 -24.41 2.51 -4.97
N GLY A 55 -23.68 1.82 -5.86
CA GLY A 55 -24.19 1.25 -7.10
C GLY A 55 -24.27 2.23 -8.29
N LYS A 56 -23.98 3.52 -8.11
CA LYS A 56 -23.94 4.48 -9.23
C LYS A 56 -22.58 4.52 -9.91
N ARG A 57 -22.57 4.34 -11.23
CA ARG A 57 -21.38 4.46 -12.07
C ARG A 57 -20.84 5.89 -12.08
N GLN A 58 -19.53 6.02 -11.94
CA GLN A 58 -18.74 7.24 -11.96
C GLN A 58 -17.67 7.18 -13.05
N GLN A 59 -17.03 8.31 -13.31
CA GLN A 59 -15.86 8.43 -14.20
C GLN A 59 -14.74 9.14 -13.45
N ALA A 60 -13.54 8.59 -13.47
CA ALA A 60 -12.31 9.28 -13.12
C ALA A 60 -11.45 9.46 -14.38
N TYR A 61 -10.72 10.58 -14.46
CA TYR A 61 -9.80 10.81 -15.58
C TYR A 61 -8.46 10.13 -15.30
N VAL A 62 -8.05 9.24 -16.20
CA VAL A 62 -6.79 8.50 -16.09
C VAL A 62 -5.62 9.44 -16.35
N GLU A 63 -4.78 9.60 -15.32
CA GLU A 63 -3.47 10.22 -15.44
C GLU A 63 -2.49 9.20 -16.03
N LEU A 64 -1.53 9.68 -16.82
CA LEU A 64 -0.56 8.83 -17.49
C LEU A 64 0.82 9.48 -17.43
N ALA A 65 1.82 8.74 -16.97
CA ALA A 65 3.21 9.13 -16.94
C ALA A 65 4.06 8.20 -17.80
N ARG A 66 4.93 8.81 -18.61
CA ARG A 66 5.99 8.15 -19.38
C ARG A 66 7.30 8.89 -19.19
N PHE A 67 8.40 8.31 -19.65
CA PHE A 67 9.73 8.87 -19.43
C PHE A 67 10.42 9.19 -20.75
N THR A 68 11.19 10.27 -20.78
CA THR A 68 11.99 10.59 -21.96
C THR A 68 13.11 9.58 -22.19
N ASP A 69 13.35 9.27 -23.45
CA ASP A 69 14.45 8.40 -23.91
C ASP A 69 15.81 9.12 -23.89
N ALA A 70 16.86 8.47 -24.41
CA ALA A 70 18.21 9.04 -24.52
C ALA A 70 18.27 10.31 -25.38
N ALA A 71 17.32 10.51 -26.29
CA ALA A 71 17.17 11.70 -27.13
C ALA A 71 16.24 12.75 -26.51
N GLY A 72 15.81 12.56 -25.25
CA GLY A 72 14.93 13.48 -24.55
C GLY A 72 13.48 13.44 -25.08
N ARG A 73 13.09 12.40 -25.82
CA ARG A 73 11.79 12.30 -26.49
C ARG A 73 10.84 11.38 -25.74
N VAL A 74 9.55 11.71 -25.75
CA VAL A 74 8.47 10.87 -25.23
C VAL A 74 7.18 11.15 -25.99
N ASP A 75 6.39 10.12 -26.28
CA ASP A 75 5.04 10.27 -26.83
C ASP A 75 4.00 10.23 -25.70
N ILE A 76 3.12 11.23 -25.69
CA ILE A 76 2.00 11.32 -24.76
C ILE A 76 0.70 11.12 -25.54
N PRO A 77 -0.06 10.05 -25.27
CA PRO A 77 -1.35 9.83 -25.89
C PRO A 77 -2.32 10.96 -25.58
N ALA A 78 -3.21 11.26 -26.53
CA ALA A 78 -4.27 12.25 -26.33
C ALA A 78 -5.29 11.81 -25.27
N ALA A 79 -6.04 12.80 -24.78
CA ALA A 79 -7.17 12.62 -23.89
C ALA A 79 -8.40 13.33 -24.47
N ASP A 80 -9.58 12.86 -24.10
CA ASP A 80 -10.90 13.40 -24.49
C ASP A 80 -11.36 14.58 -23.62
N HIS A 81 -10.52 15.02 -22.68
CA HIS A 81 -10.76 16.12 -21.76
C HIS A 81 -9.56 17.07 -21.75
N PRO A 82 -9.73 18.36 -21.36
CA PRO A 82 -8.62 19.29 -21.24
C PRO A 82 -7.53 18.77 -20.28
N TRP A 83 -6.29 18.73 -20.75
CA TRP A 83 -5.15 18.19 -20.01
C TRP A 83 -3.95 19.13 -20.02
N LYS A 84 -3.05 18.87 -19.09
CA LYS A 84 -1.74 19.50 -18.93
C LYS A 84 -0.70 18.41 -18.72
N ILE A 85 0.57 18.76 -18.85
CA ILE A 85 1.68 17.88 -18.47
C ILE A 85 2.46 18.47 -17.31
N ARG A 86 2.94 17.59 -16.43
CA ARG A 86 3.96 17.88 -15.42
C ARG A 86 5.25 17.14 -15.82
N LEU A 87 6.34 17.89 -15.94
CA LEU A 87 7.68 17.36 -16.12
C LEU A 87 8.35 17.30 -14.76
N ARG A 88 8.89 16.14 -14.40
CA ARG A 88 9.60 15.92 -13.14
C ARG A 88 10.87 15.10 -13.38
N LYS A 89 11.96 15.52 -12.75
CA LYS A 89 13.22 14.78 -12.66
C LYS A 89 14.01 15.26 -11.45
N PRO A 90 14.42 14.38 -10.51
CA PRO A 90 15.29 14.79 -9.41
C PRO A 90 16.53 15.56 -9.89
N GLY A 91 16.85 16.67 -9.25
CA GLY A 91 17.92 17.60 -9.64
C GLY A 91 17.48 18.72 -10.59
N TYR A 92 16.23 18.76 -11.01
CA TYR A 92 15.67 19.78 -11.88
C TYR A 92 14.39 20.37 -11.28
N GLN A 93 14.01 21.56 -11.73
CA GLN A 93 12.77 22.21 -11.35
C GLN A 93 11.58 21.55 -12.05
N ASP A 94 10.54 21.22 -11.27
CA ASP A 94 9.27 20.75 -11.81
C ASP A 94 8.65 21.82 -12.71
N ARG A 95 8.09 21.40 -13.85
CA ARG A 95 7.46 22.31 -14.81
C ARG A 95 6.09 21.79 -15.22
N THR A 96 5.09 22.66 -15.26
CA THR A 96 3.76 22.33 -15.78
C THR A 96 3.47 23.14 -17.05
N VAL A 97 2.88 22.49 -18.05
CA VAL A 97 2.54 23.12 -19.34
C VAL A 97 1.14 22.66 -19.77
N LEU A 98 0.26 23.58 -20.19
CA LEU A 98 -1.05 23.21 -20.74
C LEU A 98 -0.89 22.58 -22.11
N ALA A 99 -1.78 21.64 -22.46
CA ALA A 99 -1.75 21.02 -23.79
C ALA A 99 -1.85 22.05 -24.94
N THR A 100 -2.58 23.15 -24.74
CA THR A 100 -2.73 24.25 -25.70
C THR A 100 -1.43 25.01 -25.96
N ASP A 101 -0.48 24.93 -25.04
CA ASP A 101 0.79 25.65 -25.09
C ASP A 101 1.94 24.74 -25.57
N LEU A 102 1.63 23.47 -25.86
CA LEU A 102 2.59 22.53 -26.46
C LEU A 102 2.77 22.88 -27.93
N GLY A 103 3.91 23.49 -28.25
CA GLY A 103 4.38 23.69 -29.62
C GLY A 103 5.35 22.60 -30.08
N GLY A 104 5.88 22.74 -31.31
CA GLY A 104 6.92 21.85 -31.84
C GLY A 104 8.31 22.06 -31.25
N SER A 105 8.50 23.08 -30.41
CA SER A 105 9.80 23.42 -29.79
C SER A 105 10.07 22.56 -28.55
N PRO A 106 11.35 22.21 -28.27
CA PRO A 106 11.70 21.49 -27.06
C PRO A 106 11.31 22.24 -25.77
N LEU A 107 10.80 21.51 -24.78
CA LEU A 107 10.62 22.01 -23.43
C LEU A 107 11.97 22.02 -22.70
N VAL A 108 12.19 23.04 -21.88
CA VAL A 108 13.45 23.21 -21.14
C VAL A 108 13.24 22.80 -19.68
N MET A 109 14.10 21.90 -19.19
CA MET A 109 14.22 21.52 -17.78
C MET A 109 15.41 22.25 -17.14
N THR A 110 15.13 23.18 -16.23
CA THR A 110 16.15 23.97 -15.53
C THR A 110 16.72 23.16 -14.35
N PRO A 111 18.05 23.00 -14.23
CA PRO A 111 18.66 22.38 -13.06
C PRO A 111 18.33 23.15 -11.77
N GLU A 112 17.97 22.45 -10.71
CA GLU A 112 17.77 23.04 -9.39
C GLU A 112 19.13 23.22 -8.68
N ARG A 113 19.34 24.38 -8.08
CA ARG A 113 20.59 24.77 -7.40
C ARG A 113 20.35 25.14 -5.93
N ASP A 114 19.12 25.44 -5.56
CA ASP A 114 18.77 25.67 -4.16
C ASP A 114 18.82 24.35 -3.38
N VAL A 115 19.65 24.32 -2.34
CA VAL A 115 19.92 23.11 -1.55
C VAL A 115 18.65 22.65 -0.83
N ALA A 116 17.83 23.59 -0.33
CA ALA A 116 16.58 23.24 0.32
C ALA A 116 15.59 22.63 -0.67
N ALA A 117 15.44 23.20 -1.87
CA ALA A 117 14.62 22.66 -2.93
C ALA A 117 15.08 21.25 -3.36
N LEU A 118 16.39 21.02 -3.51
CA LEU A 118 16.95 19.70 -3.81
C LEU A 118 16.63 18.67 -2.72
N ALA A 119 16.69 19.04 -1.45
CA ALA A 119 16.27 18.19 -0.34
C ALA A 119 14.76 17.89 -0.39
N MET A 120 13.93 18.92 -0.69
CA MET A 120 12.47 18.78 -0.80
C MET A 120 12.02 17.86 -1.96
N GLN A 121 12.89 17.61 -2.95
CA GLN A 121 12.63 16.65 -4.02
C GLN A 121 12.81 15.20 -3.57
N GLN A 122 13.53 14.96 -2.47
CA GLN A 122 13.85 13.60 -2.04
C GLN A 122 12.64 12.89 -1.42
N PRO A 123 12.45 11.58 -1.71
CA PRO A 123 11.40 10.76 -1.12
C PRO A 123 11.59 10.59 0.39
N ALA A 124 10.53 10.15 1.08
CA ALA A 124 10.52 10.06 2.54
C ALA A 124 11.63 9.17 3.11
N ASN A 125 12.02 8.10 2.42
CA ASN A 125 13.10 7.21 2.84
C ASN A 125 14.45 7.94 2.95
N ALA A 126 14.75 8.87 2.04
CA ALA A 126 15.96 9.70 2.13
C ALA A 126 15.94 10.57 3.39
N TRP A 127 14.81 11.22 3.69
CA TRP A 127 14.66 11.99 4.93
C TRP A 127 14.74 11.11 6.18
N SER A 128 13.97 10.03 6.26
CA SER A 128 13.97 9.14 7.43
C SER A 128 15.30 8.41 7.65
N SER A 129 16.10 8.22 6.58
CA SER A 129 17.43 7.63 6.71
C SER A 129 18.37 8.45 7.59
N THR A 130 18.17 9.78 7.62
CA THR A 130 18.98 10.72 8.40
C THR A 130 18.71 10.65 9.90
N ILE A 131 17.58 10.05 10.31
CA ILE A 131 17.22 9.88 11.72
C ILE A 131 18.22 8.91 12.35
N ASP A 132 18.91 9.39 13.37
CA ASP A 132 19.83 8.60 14.19
C ASP A 132 19.35 8.64 15.64
N PHE A 133 18.97 7.47 16.16
CA PHE A 133 18.55 7.31 17.55
C PHE A 133 19.71 6.87 18.46
N GLY A 134 20.93 6.69 17.92
CA GLY A 134 22.07 6.13 18.64
C GLY A 134 21.94 4.63 18.98
N ASP A 135 20.84 4.01 18.57
CA ASP A 135 20.51 2.59 18.77
C ASP A 135 19.78 2.05 17.53
N GLU A 136 20.38 1.05 16.88
CA GLU A 136 19.83 0.42 15.68
C GLU A 136 18.50 -0.31 15.96
N ASN A 137 18.35 -0.94 17.12
CA ASN A 137 17.11 -1.62 17.49
C ASN A 137 15.98 -0.62 17.68
N LEU A 138 16.26 0.51 18.32
CA LEU A 138 15.26 1.57 18.50
C LEU A 138 14.85 2.17 17.14
N LYS A 139 15.79 2.32 16.19
CA LYS A 139 15.48 2.72 14.81
C LYS A 139 14.60 1.69 14.10
N LYS A 140 14.97 0.42 14.15
CA LYS A 140 14.20 -0.67 13.53
C LYS A 140 12.79 -0.81 14.13
N GLU A 141 12.65 -0.57 15.42
CA GLU A 141 11.37 -0.55 16.12
C GLU A 141 10.52 0.65 15.68
N PHE A 142 11.09 1.87 15.67
CA PHE A 142 10.41 3.06 15.18
C PHE A 142 9.91 2.87 13.75
N MET A 143 10.76 2.35 12.86
CA MET A 143 10.38 2.06 11.48
C MET A 143 9.25 1.01 11.41
N LEU A 144 9.36 -0.09 12.17
CA LEU A 144 8.33 -1.13 12.23
C LEU A 144 6.97 -0.58 12.66
N GLN A 145 6.94 0.28 13.68
CA GLN A 145 5.70 0.76 14.30
C GLN A 145 5.12 2.01 13.63
N CYS A 146 5.96 2.84 13.01
CA CYS A 146 5.54 4.13 12.48
C CYS A 146 5.40 4.13 10.94
N ASN A 147 6.23 3.39 10.19
CA ASN A 147 6.03 3.23 8.74
C ASN A 147 4.87 2.28 8.39
N PHE A 148 4.19 1.71 9.39
CA PHE A 148 3.07 0.81 9.16
C PHE A 148 1.88 1.47 8.44
N CYS A 149 1.65 2.76 8.71
CA CYS A 149 0.49 3.51 8.24
C CYS A 149 0.83 4.61 7.23
N HIS A 150 1.94 5.31 7.44
CA HIS A 150 2.33 6.47 6.63
C HIS A 150 3.85 6.72 6.70
N GLN A 151 4.38 7.39 5.69
CA GLN A 151 5.81 7.61 5.51
C GLN A 151 6.39 8.66 6.48
N GLN A 152 7.24 8.29 7.44
CA GLN A 152 7.74 9.22 8.47
C GLN A 152 8.58 10.39 7.93
N GLY A 153 9.21 10.25 6.78
CA GLY A 153 9.98 11.33 6.13
C GLY A 153 9.16 12.24 5.21
N GLY A 154 7.85 11.99 5.06
CA GLY A 154 6.97 12.82 4.24
C GLY A 154 6.87 14.25 4.78
N ALA A 155 6.61 15.23 3.92
CA ALA A 155 6.66 16.67 4.25
C ALA A 155 5.78 17.08 5.46
N LEU A 156 4.68 16.35 5.71
CA LEU A 156 3.79 16.59 6.84
C LEU A 156 4.31 16.01 8.17
N LEU A 157 5.12 14.96 8.09
CA LEU A 157 5.59 14.23 9.27
C LEU A 157 6.95 14.71 9.75
N ARG A 158 7.82 15.17 8.85
CA ARG A 158 9.11 15.75 9.24
C ARG A 158 9.07 17.19 9.72
N ARG A 159 7.90 17.81 9.92
CA ARG A 159 7.77 19.17 10.46
C ARG A 159 8.40 19.27 11.85
N GLU A 160 9.01 20.42 12.16
CA GLU A 160 9.55 20.68 13.50
C GLU A 160 8.42 20.65 14.54
N ARG A 161 8.68 19.95 15.64
CA ARG A 161 7.82 19.82 16.80
C ARG A 161 8.72 19.73 18.02
N SER A 162 8.27 20.29 19.13
CA SER A 162 8.87 20.07 20.46
C SER A 162 8.74 18.61 20.88
N ALA A 163 9.57 18.18 21.85
CA ALA A 163 9.48 16.85 22.44
C ALA A 163 8.08 16.56 23.02
N ASP A 164 7.39 17.56 23.58
CA ASP A 164 6.04 17.37 24.12
C ASP A 164 4.99 17.16 23.02
N GLU A 165 5.08 17.89 21.91
CA GLU A 165 4.23 17.67 20.74
C GLU A 165 4.49 16.29 20.10
N TRP A 166 5.76 15.87 20.01
CA TRP A 166 6.10 14.51 19.57
C TRP A 166 5.55 13.46 20.52
N ARG A 167 5.65 13.67 21.85
CA ARG A 167 5.10 12.77 22.85
C ARG A 167 3.58 12.65 22.72
N ALA A 168 2.89 13.76 22.49
CA ALA A 168 1.44 13.76 22.24
C ALA A 168 1.09 13.02 20.94
N ALA A 169 1.85 13.22 19.87
CA ALA A 169 1.67 12.51 18.60
C ALA A 169 1.88 11.00 18.76
N ILE A 170 2.96 10.57 19.41
CA ILE A 170 3.26 9.16 19.68
C ILE A 170 2.16 8.52 20.53
N LYS A 171 1.72 9.16 21.63
CA LYS A 171 0.61 8.65 22.45
C LYS A 171 -0.67 8.43 21.64
N ARG A 172 -0.98 9.32 20.70
CA ARG A 172 -2.12 9.17 19.78
C ARG A 172 -1.92 8.00 18.82
N MET A 173 -0.72 7.84 18.24
CA MET A 173 -0.42 6.70 17.36
C MET A 173 -0.48 5.36 18.09
N VAL A 174 -0.04 5.31 19.36
CA VAL A 174 -0.16 4.11 20.21
C VAL A 174 -1.62 3.74 20.44
N ARG A 175 -2.48 4.73 20.72
CA ARG A 175 -3.93 4.50 20.80
C ARG A 175 -4.52 4.04 19.47
N TYR A 176 -4.00 4.53 18.34
CA TYR A 176 -4.34 4.06 17.00
C TYR A 176 -3.69 2.74 16.62
N GLY A 177 -3.04 2.03 17.54
CA GLY A 177 -2.58 0.66 17.36
C GLY A 177 -1.08 0.51 17.06
N ALA A 178 -0.30 1.59 17.00
CA ALA A 178 1.15 1.47 17.05
C ALA A 178 1.58 0.88 18.40
N ARG A 179 2.67 0.11 18.42
CA ARG A 179 3.12 -0.59 19.64
C ARG A 179 4.57 -0.27 19.96
N LEU A 180 4.88 1.02 19.94
CA LEU A 180 6.18 1.51 20.37
C LEU A 180 6.38 1.17 21.85
N SER A 181 7.54 0.63 22.19
CA SER A 181 7.98 0.26 23.53
C SER A 181 7.91 1.44 24.49
N SER A 182 7.80 1.15 25.78
CA SER A 182 7.80 2.20 26.81
C SER A 182 9.09 3.03 26.77
N GLU A 183 10.24 2.39 26.50
CA GLU A 183 11.52 3.07 26.29
C GLU A 183 11.47 4.00 25.07
N GLY A 184 10.95 3.51 23.93
CA GLY A 184 10.80 4.32 22.73
C GLY A 184 9.88 5.53 22.95
N GLN A 185 8.75 5.34 23.64
CA GLN A 185 7.84 6.44 23.99
C GLN A 185 8.48 7.50 24.90
N GLU A 186 9.47 7.12 25.70
CA GLU A 186 10.22 8.01 26.57
C GLU A 186 11.30 8.80 25.81
N LYS A 187 12.16 8.08 25.05
CA LYS A 187 13.38 8.61 24.43
C LYS A 187 13.18 9.29 23.08
N ILE A 188 12.38 8.69 22.19
CA ILE A 188 12.22 9.13 20.79
C ILE A 188 11.76 10.59 20.65
N PRO A 189 10.84 11.13 21.48
CA PRO A 189 10.35 12.50 21.27
C PRO A 189 11.46 13.57 21.27
N ALA A 190 12.38 13.52 22.23
CA ALA A 190 13.49 14.46 22.32
C ALA A 190 14.50 14.26 21.17
N MET A 191 14.73 13.01 20.77
CA MET A 191 15.59 12.67 19.63
C MET A 191 15.02 13.23 18.32
N LEU A 192 13.71 13.09 18.08
CA LEU A 192 13.05 13.61 16.88
C LEU A 192 13.04 15.14 16.85
N GLU A 193 12.81 15.81 17.99
CA GLU A 193 12.91 17.27 18.07
C GLU A 193 14.31 17.74 17.66
N ALA A 194 15.35 17.20 18.32
CA ALA A 194 16.74 17.57 18.04
C ALA A 194 17.12 17.27 16.59
N HIS A 195 16.69 16.11 16.08
CA HIS A 195 16.96 15.67 14.72
C HIS A 195 16.34 16.61 13.67
N TRP A 196 15.04 16.90 13.73
CA TRP A 196 14.38 17.70 12.70
C TRP A 196 14.85 19.16 12.71
N LYS A 197 15.13 19.74 13.89
CA LYS A 197 15.79 21.05 14.00
C LYS A 197 17.13 21.07 13.26
N LYS A 198 17.96 20.04 13.46
CA LYS A 198 19.27 19.92 12.79
C LYS A 198 19.13 19.81 11.28
N VAL A 199 18.24 18.93 10.78
CA VAL A 199 18.12 18.67 9.34
C VAL A 199 17.50 19.86 8.60
N HIS A 200 16.51 20.55 9.16
CA HIS A 200 15.96 21.74 8.51
C HIS A 200 16.93 22.92 8.48
N ALA A 201 17.74 23.08 9.53
CA ALA A 201 18.82 24.07 9.51
C ALA A 201 19.93 23.72 8.49
N ASN A 202 20.04 22.44 8.09
CA ASN A 202 21.10 21.93 7.22
C ASN A 202 20.52 20.97 6.15
N PRO A 203 19.74 21.46 5.18
CA PRO A 203 19.06 20.60 4.19
C PRO A 203 20.02 19.76 3.35
N ALA A 204 21.29 20.16 3.23
CA ALA A 204 22.35 19.37 2.59
C ALA A 204 22.61 18.01 3.26
N LEU A 205 22.15 17.79 4.50
CA LEU A 205 22.24 16.50 5.18
C LEU A 205 21.29 15.44 4.59
N VAL A 206 20.28 15.86 3.83
CA VAL A 206 19.35 14.94 3.19
C VAL A 206 20.04 14.30 1.98
N PRO A 207 20.27 12.98 1.98
CA PRO A 207 20.95 12.31 0.88
C PRO A 207 20.05 12.24 -0.37
N ALA A 208 20.67 12.08 -1.53
CA ALA A 208 19.93 11.76 -2.75
C ALA A 208 19.26 10.39 -2.65
N GLY A 209 18.02 10.31 -3.14
CA GLY A 209 17.28 9.08 -3.31
C GLY A 209 17.75 8.26 -4.51
N THR A 210 17.07 7.13 -4.75
CA THR A 210 17.39 6.22 -5.85
C THR A 210 17.39 6.94 -7.21
N PRO A 211 18.51 6.93 -7.95
CA PRO A 211 18.56 7.49 -9.29
C PRO A 211 17.58 6.78 -10.25
N TRP A 212 17.01 7.54 -11.18
CA TRP A 212 16.11 7.00 -12.19
C TRP A 212 16.91 6.40 -13.36
N ASP A 213 16.61 5.15 -13.72
CA ASP A 213 17.32 4.41 -14.76
C ASP A 213 16.75 4.62 -16.16
N LYS A 214 17.60 4.46 -17.18
CA LYS A 214 17.22 4.57 -18.60
C LYS A 214 16.17 3.55 -19.04
N SER A 215 16.02 2.42 -18.34
CA SER A 215 14.98 1.42 -18.62
C SER A 215 13.57 1.99 -18.48
N LEU A 216 13.40 3.10 -17.77
CA LEU A 216 12.11 3.76 -17.60
C LEU A 216 11.53 4.30 -18.91
N ALA A 217 12.33 4.49 -19.96
CA ALA A 217 11.86 4.98 -21.26
C ALA A 217 10.78 4.09 -21.90
N THR A 218 10.71 2.80 -21.52
CA THR A 218 9.65 1.88 -22.00
C THR A 218 8.46 1.77 -21.06
N ALA A 219 8.59 2.27 -19.83
CA ALA A 219 7.57 2.13 -18.81
C ALA A 219 6.45 3.16 -19.00
N THR A 220 5.22 2.72 -18.76
CA THR A 220 4.04 3.59 -18.63
C THR A 220 3.42 3.37 -17.26
N ILE A 221 3.16 4.47 -16.53
CA ILE A 221 2.46 4.45 -15.25
C ILE A 221 1.13 5.16 -15.47
N ARG A 222 0.02 4.53 -15.09
CA ARG A 222 -1.31 5.14 -15.11
C ARG A 222 -1.84 5.20 -13.70
N GLU A 223 -2.42 6.32 -13.31
CA GLU A 223 -3.09 6.44 -12.02
C GLU A 223 -4.53 6.89 -12.21
N LEU A 224 -5.43 6.21 -11.50
CA LEU A 224 -6.85 6.51 -11.47
C LEU A 224 -7.21 7.05 -10.07
N PRO A 225 -7.53 8.35 -9.94
CA PRO A 225 -8.05 8.92 -8.71
C PRO A 225 -9.32 8.21 -8.24
N ILE A 226 -9.31 7.70 -7.02
CA ILE A 226 -10.46 7.08 -6.35
C ILE A 226 -10.48 7.47 -4.87
N GLY A 227 -11.67 7.60 -4.28
CA GLY A 227 -11.84 8.06 -2.90
C GLY A 227 -11.43 9.52 -2.67
N ASP A 228 -11.23 9.87 -1.41
CA ASP A 228 -10.82 11.23 -0.97
C ASP A 228 -9.66 11.17 0.03
N GLY A 229 -9.27 12.32 0.59
CA GLY A 229 -8.17 12.40 1.57
C GLY A 229 -8.42 11.66 2.89
N MET A 230 -9.63 11.18 3.14
CA MET A 230 -10.02 10.40 4.32
C MET A 230 -10.27 8.92 4.00
N SER A 231 -10.09 8.53 2.74
CA SER A 231 -10.11 7.13 2.33
C SER A 231 -8.80 6.42 2.67
N GLN A 232 -8.86 5.10 2.74
CA GLN A 232 -7.71 4.22 2.80
C GLN A 232 -7.90 3.07 1.81
N MET A 233 -7.47 3.27 0.56
CA MET A 233 -7.54 2.29 -0.54
C MET A 233 -6.63 1.08 -0.27
N HIS A 234 -7.09 0.16 0.54
CA HIS A 234 -6.25 -0.77 1.31
C HIS A 234 -5.63 -1.89 0.46
N ASP A 235 -6.26 -3.06 0.38
CA ASP A 235 -5.84 -4.13 -0.55
C ASP A 235 -6.71 -4.06 -1.81
N LEU A 236 -6.25 -4.72 -2.87
CA LEU A 236 -6.95 -4.78 -4.15
C LEU A 236 -6.97 -6.20 -4.73
N LEU A 237 -7.84 -6.41 -5.71
CA LEU A 237 -7.97 -7.65 -6.44
C LEU A 237 -8.16 -7.35 -7.93
N LEU A 238 -7.26 -7.85 -8.78
CA LEU A 238 -7.53 -7.94 -10.21
C LEU A 238 -8.35 -9.20 -10.45
N HIS A 239 -9.61 -9.00 -10.80
CA HIS A 239 -10.57 -10.09 -10.96
C HIS A 239 -10.55 -10.65 -12.39
N SER A 240 -10.91 -11.92 -12.56
CA SER A 240 -10.91 -12.59 -13.87
C SER A 240 -11.84 -11.96 -14.92
N ASN A 241 -12.81 -11.14 -14.51
CA ASN A 241 -13.67 -10.34 -15.41
C ASN A 241 -12.98 -9.10 -16.00
N GLY A 242 -11.72 -8.82 -15.61
CA GLY A 242 -10.94 -7.67 -16.08
C GLY A 242 -11.10 -6.40 -15.24
N MET A 243 -11.98 -6.40 -14.23
CA MET A 243 -12.15 -5.28 -13.31
C MET A 243 -11.13 -5.37 -12.16
N VAL A 244 -10.78 -4.22 -11.58
CA VAL A 244 -10.00 -4.14 -10.36
C VAL A 244 -10.91 -3.75 -9.21
N TYR A 245 -10.92 -4.53 -8.14
CA TYR A 245 -11.66 -4.25 -6.92
C TYR A 245 -10.73 -3.68 -5.87
N VAL A 246 -11.08 -2.54 -5.26
CA VAL A 246 -10.26 -1.88 -4.22
C VAL A 246 -11.12 -1.64 -2.98
N GLY A 247 -10.63 -2.06 -1.82
CA GLY A 247 -11.34 -1.87 -0.55
C GLY A 247 -10.95 -0.57 0.17
N ASP A 248 -11.91 0.27 0.53
CA ASP A 248 -11.68 1.44 1.40
C ASP A 248 -11.92 1.08 2.86
N ASN A 249 -10.83 0.80 3.59
CA ASN A 249 -10.87 0.26 4.96
C ASN A 249 -11.63 1.14 5.96
N LEU A 250 -11.61 2.46 5.78
CA LEU A 250 -12.22 3.41 6.72
C LEU A 250 -13.68 3.74 6.42
N GLN A 251 -14.13 3.36 5.24
CA GLN A 251 -15.41 3.80 4.70
C GLN A 251 -16.34 2.63 4.36
N ASP A 252 -15.88 1.38 4.51
CA ASP A 252 -16.59 0.15 4.15
C ASP A 252 -17.18 0.18 2.73
N ARG A 253 -16.36 0.69 1.81
CA ARG A 253 -16.71 0.83 0.40
C ARG A 253 -15.77 0.01 -0.44
N MET A 254 -16.32 -0.74 -1.38
CA MET A 254 -15.54 -1.47 -2.39
C MET A 254 -15.73 -0.79 -3.74
N TYR A 255 -14.63 -0.40 -4.36
CA TYR A 255 -14.60 0.19 -5.70
C TYR A 255 -14.45 -0.93 -6.71
N GLU A 256 -15.39 -1.05 -7.63
CA GLU A 256 -15.28 -1.88 -8.83
C GLU A 256 -14.84 -0.97 -9.99
N VAL A 257 -13.60 -1.12 -10.44
CA VAL A 257 -12.94 -0.22 -11.38
C VAL A 257 -12.71 -0.92 -12.72
N ASP A 258 -13.07 -0.28 -13.82
CA ASP A 258 -12.58 -0.62 -15.15
C ASP A 258 -11.27 0.14 -15.39
N PRO A 259 -10.10 -0.52 -15.29
CA PRO A 259 -8.81 0.15 -15.43
C PRO A 259 -8.55 0.65 -16.86
N ALA A 260 -9.27 0.17 -17.87
CA ALA A 260 -9.09 0.62 -19.25
C ALA A 260 -9.76 1.97 -19.48
N SER A 261 -11.01 2.13 -19.03
CA SER A 261 -11.81 3.34 -19.29
C SER A 261 -11.80 4.37 -18.16
N GLY A 262 -11.40 3.99 -16.94
CA GLY A 262 -11.48 4.85 -15.76
C GLY A 262 -12.90 5.00 -15.19
N HIS A 263 -13.88 4.26 -15.71
CA HIS A 263 -15.17 4.14 -15.05
C HIS A 263 -15.06 3.28 -13.81
N TYR A 264 -15.85 3.61 -12.79
CA TYR A 264 -15.93 2.80 -11.58
C TYR A 264 -17.30 2.87 -10.94
N THR A 265 -17.62 1.89 -10.11
CA THR A 265 -18.83 1.87 -9.27
C THR A 265 -18.41 1.59 -7.84
N VAL A 266 -19.03 2.28 -6.88
CA VAL A 266 -18.76 2.07 -5.45
C VAL A 266 -19.88 1.24 -4.84
N TYR A 267 -19.55 0.21 -4.09
CA TYR A 267 -20.50 -0.60 -3.33
C TYR A 267 -20.23 -0.46 -1.83
N LYS A 268 -21.19 0.12 -1.10
CA LYS A 268 -21.12 0.23 0.37
C LYS A 268 -21.55 -1.09 0.98
N ILE A 269 -20.72 -1.64 1.85
CA ILE A 269 -21.03 -2.89 2.55
C ILE A 269 -22.05 -2.58 3.66
N PRO A 270 -23.22 -3.23 3.67
CA PRO A 270 -24.23 -2.95 4.69
C PRO A 270 -23.78 -3.47 6.07
N PRO A 271 -24.00 -2.70 7.15
CA PRO A 271 -23.86 -3.21 8.51
C PRO A 271 -24.91 -4.30 8.78
N GLN A 272 -24.57 -5.24 9.66
CA GLN A 272 -25.51 -6.23 10.19
C GLN A 272 -26.24 -5.67 11.42
N PRO A 273 -27.44 -6.19 11.76
CA PRO A 273 -28.13 -5.80 12.98
C PRO A 273 -27.24 -5.95 14.23
N GLY A 274 -27.05 -4.85 14.97
CA GLY A 274 -26.21 -4.82 16.17
C GLY A 274 -24.76 -4.38 15.94
N ASP A 275 -24.32 -4.20 14.69
CA ASP A 275 -23.00 -3.63 14.41
C ASP A 275 -22.89 -2.20 14.94
N LYS A 276 -21.73 -1.87 15.49
CA LYS A 276 -21.39 -0.52 15.96
C LYS A 276 -20.41 0.14 15.00
N LEU A 277 -20.49 1.47 14.91
CA LEU A 277 -19.51 2.25 14.18
C LEU A 277 -18.11 2.03 14.79
N GLY A 278 -17.15 1.66 13.95
CA GLY A 278 -15.80 1.22 14.27
C GLY A 278 -15.66 -0.26 14.62
N GLY A 279 -16.76 -1.03 14.60
CA GLY A 279 -16.78 -2.46 14.88
C GLY A 279 -16.22 -2.80 16.26
N LEU A 280 -15.50 -3.92 16.36
CA LEU A 280 -14.83 -4.36 17.60
C LEU A 280 -13.67 -3.46 18.03
N LEU A 281 -13.31 -2.46 17.22
CA LEU A 281 -12.22 -1.50 17.48
C LEU A 281 -12.73 -0.05 17.55
N ALA A 282 -14.01 0.16 17.90
CA ALA A 282 -14.63 1.50 17.93
C ALA A 282 -13.82 2.58 18.67
N GLY A 283 -13.26 2.26 19.84
CA GLY A 283 -12.42 3.18 20.60
C GLY A 283 -11.15 3.64 19.87
N ARG A 284 -10.65 2.86 18.90
CA ARG A 284 -9.49 3.24 18.06
C ARG A 284 -9.82 4.39 17.13
N LEU A 285 -11.07 4.45 16.65
CA LEU A 285 -11.48 5.35 15.57
C LEU A 285 -12.34 6.52 16.05
N GLN A 286 -12.71 6.55 17.32
CA GLN A 286 -13.58 7.59 17.90
C GLN A 286 -13.10 9.03 17.66
N GLU A 287 -11.79 9.27 17.62
CA GLU A 287 -11.20 10.59 17.34
C GLU A 287 -10.84 10.82 15.87
N PHE A 288 -11.17 9.85 15.00
CA PHE A 288 -10.95 10.01 13.57
C PHE A 288 -12.04 10.91 12.98
N PRO A 289 -11.68 12.02 12.31
CA PRO A 289 -12.64 13.07 11.99
C PRO A 289 -13.70 12.65 10.96
N LYS A 290 -13.41 11.62 10.15
CA LYS A 290 -14.34 11.06 9.16
C LYS A 290 -14.06 9.59 8.94
N HIS A 291 -15.01 8.73 9.31
CA HIS A 291 -15.03 7.31 8.97
C HIS A 291 -16.46 6.77 9.03
N GLU A 292 -16.75 5.77 8.20
CA GLU A 292 -18.03 5.05 8.18
C GLU A 292 -17.84 3.53 8.34
N VAL A 293 -16.68 3.12 8.82
CA VAL A 293 -16.33 1.72 9.00
C VAL A 293 -17.11 1.05 10.14
N TYR A 294 -17.76 -0.07 9.84
CA TYR A 294 -18.32 -1.08 10.73
C TYR A 294 -17.59 -2.43 10.58
N GLN A 295 -17.19 -2.77 9.36
CA GLN A 295 -16.60 -4.05 8.96
C GLN A 295 -15.07 -3.99 8.96
N GLY A 296 -14.50 -2.93 8.38
CA GLY A 296 -13.05 -2.76 8.22
C GLY A 296 -12.55 -3.63 7.09
N ILE A 297 -13.07 -3.41 5.88
CA ILE A 297 -12.65 -4.13 4.67
C ILE A 297 -11.13 -4.15 4.56
N HIS A 298 -10.56 -5.35 4.45
CA HIS A 298 -9.12 -5.53 4.46
C HIS A 298 -8.61 -6.21 3.20
N SER A 299 -8.53 -7.55 3.18
CA SER A 299 -8.00 -8.33 2.05
C SER A 299 -9.13 -8.83 1.16
N LEU A 300 -8.87 -8.98 -0.13
CA LEU A 300 -9.78 -9.51 -1.12
C LEU A 300 -9.14 -10.72 -1.83
N ALA A 301 -9.91 -11.75 -2.15
CA ALA A 301 -9.48 -12.80 -3.08
C ALA A 301 -10.67 -13.37 -3.86
N GLU A 302 -10.39 -13.78 -5.10
CA GLU A 302 -11.38 -14.40 -5.98
C GLU A 302 -11.44 -15.91 -5.75
N SER A 303 -12.66 -16.44 -5.67
CA SER A 303 -12.93 -17.87 -5.71
C SER A 303 -12.63 -18.43 -7.10
N PRO A 304 -11.80 -19.48 -7.23
CA PRO A 304 -11.52 -20.12 -8.52
C PRO A 304 -12.73 -20.87 -9.11
N LYS A 305 -13.81 -21.07 -8.34
CA LYS A 305 -14.95 -21.90 -8.74
C LYS A 305 -16.10 -21.12 -9.35
N ASP A 306 -16.42 -19.97 -8.77
CA ASP A 306 -17.59 -19.14 -9.12
C ASP A 306 -17.27 -17.67 -9.27
N GLN A 307 -16.01 -17.27 -9.07
CA GLN A 307 -15.54 -15.90 -9.24
C GLN A 307 -16.17 -14.93 -8.22
N HIS A 308 -16.69 -15.43 -7.10
CA HIS A 308 -17.09 -14.57 -6.00
C HIS A 308 -15.86 -13.99 -5.29
N ILE A 309 -15.98 -12.79 -4.76
CA ILE A 309 -14.90 -12.09 -4.07
C ILE A 309 -15.10 -12.25 -2.56
N PHE A 310 -14.16 -12.91 -1.91
CA PHE A 310 -14.13 -13.00 -0.45
C PHE A 310 -13.32 -11.87 0.13
N ILE A 311 -13.82 -11.33 1.24
CA ILE A 311 -13.31 -10.15 1.93
C ILE A 311 -13.15 -10.49 3.41
N THR A 312 -12.02 -10.10 3.98
CA THR A 312 -11.80 -10.11 5.44
C THR A 312 -12.19 -8.75 6.04
N PRO A 313 -13.20 -8.70 6.93
CA PRO A 313 -13.53 -7.53 7.72
C PRO A 313 -12.75 -7.55 9.05
N SER A 314 -11.64 -6.81 9.12
CA SER A 314 -10.74 -6.88 10.28
C SER A 314 -11.35 -6.37 11.59
N HIS A 315 -12.45 -5.62 11.54
CA HIS A 315 -13.13 -5.13 12.74
C HIS A 315 -14.27 -6.03 13.20
N GLN A 316 -14.43 -7.21 12.58
CA GLN A 316 -15.55 -8.13 12.83
C GLN A 316 -15.09 -9.59 12.91
N ARG A 317 -16.04 -10.45 13.29
CA ARG A 317 -15.87 -11.91 13.39
C ARG A 317 -16.71 -12.61 12.33
N ARG A 318 -16.36 -12.38 11.06
CA ARG A 318 -17.00 -13.01 9.90
C ARG A 318 -16.09 -12.92 8.68
N LEU A 319 -16.48 -13.60 7.59
CA LEU A 319 -16.06 -13.29 6.23
C LEU A 319 -17.23 -12.65 5.47
N ILE A 320 -16.91 -11.82 4.49
CA ILE A 320 -17.90 -11.23 3.58
C ILE A 320 -17.61 -11.77 2.18
N GLU A 321 -18.64 -12.22 1.49
CA GLU A 321 -18.61 -12.69 0.11
C GLU A 321 -19.40 -11.72 -0.76
N PHE A 322 -18.82 -11.27 -1.87
CA PHE A 322 -19.44 -10.40 -2.84
C PHE A 322 -19.57 -11.13 -4.18
N ASP A 323 -20.79 -11.18 -4.72
CA ASP A 323 -21.04 -11.70 -6.06
C ASP A 323 -20.92 -10.54 -7.08
N PRO A 324 -19.91 -10.54 -7.95
CA PRO A 324 -19.71 -9.47 -8.92
C PRO A 324 -20.78 -9.42 -10.02
N LYS A 325 -21.63 -10.44 -10.18
CA LYS A 325 -22.75 -10.45 -11.14
C LYS A 325 -24.00 -9.84 -10.53
N THR A 326 -24.43 -10.32 -9.37
CA THR A 326 -25.65 -9.84 -8.71
C THR A 326 -25.43 -8.59 -7.84
N LYS A 327 -24.17 -8.29 -7.53
CA LYS A 327 -23.74 -7.21 -6.62
C LYS A 327 -24.19 -7.41 -5.17
N ALA A 328 -24.56 -8.64 -4.81
CA ALA A 328 -25.02 -8.99 -3.47
C ALA A 328 -23.85 -9.30 -2.52
N PHE A 329 -24.02 -8.92 -1.24
CA PHE A 329 -23.12 -9.30 -0.15
C PHE A 329 -23.74 -10.43 0.66
N THR A 330 -22.95 -11.47 0.94
CA THR A 330 -23.28 -12.57 1.86
C THR A 330 -22.30 -12.56 3.02
N VAL A 331 -22.80 -12.81 4.23
CA VAL A 331 -21.99 -12.84 5.45
C VAL A 331 -21.85 -14.26 5.96
N HIS A 332 -20.61 -14.66 6.27
CA HIS A 332 -20.27 -15.94 6.89
C HIS A 332 -19.75 -15.71 8.30
N GLU A 333 -20.63 -15.83 9.29
CA GLU A 333 -20.31 -15.60 10.70
C GLU A 333 -19.35 -16.65 11.26
N MET A 334 -18.39 -16.22 12.07
CA MET A 334 -17.49 -17.11 12.82
C MET A 334 -17.73 -16.96 14.32
N ASP A 335 -17.68 -18.07 15.04
CA ASP A 335 -17.90 -18.17 16.49
C ASP A 335 -16.68 -17.73 17.33
N GLY A 336 -15.55 -17.37 16.70
CA GLY A 336 -14.32 -16.99 17.39
C GLY A 336 -13.17 -16.61 16.46
N GLY A 337 -12.05 -16.19 17.05
CA GLY A 337 -10.96 -15.54 16.35
C GLY A 337 -11.14 -14.02 16.28
N PHE A 338 -10.04 -13.28 16.13
CA PHE A 338 -10.09 -11.81 16.04
C PHE A 338 -9.19 -11.28 14.95
N TYR A 339 -9.65 -10.21 14.31
CA TYR A 339 -8.94 -9.49 13.25
C TYR A 339 -8.62 -10.38 12.03
N PRO A 340 -9.64 -10.91 11.33
CA PRO A 340 -9.45 -11.52 10.02
C PRO A 340 -8.67 -10.55 9.11
N HIS A 341 -7.57 -10.99 8.53
CA HIS A 341 -6.63 -10.07 7.88
C HIS A 341 -6.31 -10.46 6.44
N THR A 342 -5.26 -11.23 6.16
CA THR A 342 -4.93 -11.61 4.76
C THR A 342 -5.66 -12.90 4.43
N LEU A 343 -6.27 -13.02 3.24
CA LEU A 343 -6.97 -14.24 2.83
C LEU A 343 -6.52 -14.77 1.46
N ARG A 344 -6.56 -16.08 1.25
CA ARG A 344 -6.23 -16.76 0.00
C ARG A 344 -7.08 -18.01 -0.19
N PHE A 345 -7.28 -18.40 -1.44
CA PHE A 345 -7.93 -19.66 -1.78
C PHE A 345 -6.90 -20.78 -1.95
N ASP A 346 -7.28 -21.99 -1.56
CA ASP A 346 -6.61 -23.19 -2.03
C ASP A 346 -7.31 -23.81 -3.24
N ALA A 347 -6.71 -24.87 -3.80
CA ALA A 347 -7.24 -25.57 -4.97
C ALA A 347 -8.59 -26.29 -4.73
N LYS A 348 -9.03 -26.41 -3.47
CA LYS A 348 -10.33 -27.00 -3.09
C LYS A 348 -11.39 -25.92 -2.86
N ASP A 349 -11.11 -24.68 -3.24
CA ASP A 349 -12.02 -23.55 -3.06
C ASP A 349 -12.31 -23.26 -1.57
N ARG A 350 -11.34 -23.58 -0.69
CA ARG A 350 -11.41 -23.23 0.74
C ARG A 350 -10.70 -21.90 0.97
N VAL A 351 -11.27 -21.07 1.83
CA VAL A 351 -10.75 -19.73 2.13
C VAL A 351 -9.86 -19.79 3.36
N TRP A 352 -8.55 -19.63 3.16
CA TRP A 352 -7.55 -19.55 4.23
C TRP A 352 -7.30 -18.10 4.60
N PHE A 353 -7.23 -17.78 5.88
CA PHE A 353 -6.99 -16.42 6.34
C PHE A 353 -6.26 -16.34 7.68
N THR A 354 -5.56 -15.25 7.93
CA THR A 354 -4.95 -14.98 9.23
C THR A 354 -5.93 -14.31 10.18
N LEU A 355 -5.86 -14.68 11.46
CA LEU A 355 -6.58 -14.04 12.56
C LEU A 355 -5.53 -13.35 13.45
N ALA A 356 -5.21 -12.09 13.11
CA ALA A 356 -3.97 -11.47 13.54
C ALA A 356 -3.91 -11.21 15.05
N LEU A 357 -5.04 -10.86 15.67
CA LEU A 357 -5.09 -10.49 17.09
C LEU A 357 -5.36 -11.70 18.01
N SER A 358 -5.77 -12.85 17.47
CA SER A 358 -5.94 -14.08 18.24
C SER A 358 -4.83 -15.12 18.04
N ASN A 359 -3.78 -14.81 17.27
CA ASN A 359 -2.65 -15.69 16.98
C ASN A 359 -3.07 -17.03 16.33
N GLN A 360 -3.94 -16.95 15.33
CA GLN A 360 -4.57 -18.11 14.70
C GLN A 360 -4.56 -18.02 13.17
N VAL A 361 -4.78 -19.17 12.54
CA VAL A 361 -5.13 -19.29 11.12
C VAL A 361 -6.54 -19.85 11.02
N GLY A 362 -7.38 -19.22 10.22
CA GLY A 362 -8.72 -19.70 9.88
C GLY A 362 -8.75 -20.34 8.50
N MET A 363 -9.61 -21.35 8.35
CA MET A 363 -9.99 -21.93 7.07
C MET A 363 -11.51 -22.04 7.03
N PHE A 364 -12.14 -21.48 5.99
CA PHE A 364 -13.56 -21.64 5.73
C PHE A 364 -13.74 -22.60 4.55
N ASP A 365 -14.36 -23.74 4.81
CA ASP A 365 -14.74 -24.69 3.77
C ASP A 365 -16.09 -24.27 3.18
N ARG A 366 -16.07 -23.79 1.94
CA ARG A 366 -17.28 -23.28 1.27
C ARG A 366 -18.32 -24.36 0.99
N ALA A 367 -17.90 -25.61 0.80
CA ALA A 367 -18.81 -26.71 0.50
C ALA A 367 -19.62 -27.12 1.74
N THR A 368 -18.96 -27.17 2.90
CA THR A 368 -19.62 -27.55 4.16
C THR A 368 -20.11 -26.35 4.97
N ARG A 369 -19.68 -25.13 4.63
CA ARG A 369 -19.89 -23.88 5.36
C ARG A 369 -19.35 -23.93 6.79
N GLN A 370 -18.24 -24.63 6.99
CA GLN A 370 -17.61 -24.78 8.30
C GLN A 370 -16.31 -24.01 8.40
N PHE A 371 -16.10 -23.39 9.56
CA PHE A 371 -14.82 -22.78 9.93
C PHE A 371 -13.97 -23.76 10.73
N THR A 372 -12.72 -23.92 10.33
CA THR A 372 -11.67 -24.58 11.12
C THR A 372 -10.65 -23.53 11.54
N ARG A 373 -10.15 -23.63 12.78
CA ARG A 373 -9.10 -22.76 13.31
C ARG A 373 -7.89 -23.59 13.74
N TYR A 374 -6.72 -23.05 13.43
CA TYR A 374 -5.43 -23.61 13.83
C TYR A 374 -4.74 -22.61 14.75
N ASP A 375 -4.50 -23.03 15.99
CA ASP A 375 -3.73 -22.25 16.95
C ASP A 375 -2.24 -22.29 16.59
N LEU A 376 -1.60 -21.13 16.54
CA LEU A 376 -0.16 -21.06 16.39
C LEU A 376 0.50 -21.14 17.78
N PRO A 377 1.58 -21.92 17.95
CA PRO A 377 2.30 -21.99 19.22
C PRO A 377 2.71 -20.62 19.76
N PHE A 378 2.52 -20.43 21.07
CA PHE A 378 2.99 -19.24 21.78
C PHE A 378 4.49 -19.37 22.09
N ARG A 379 5.22 -18.26 22.01
CA ARG A 379 6.66 -18.23 22.36
C ARG A 379 6.91 -18.31 23.86
N SER A 380 5.95 -17.85 24.66
CA SER A 380 6.09 -17.75 26.11
C SER A 380 4.73 -17.83 26.82
N VAL A 381 4.77 -18.07 28.13
CA VAL A 381 3.58 -18.04 28.99
C VAL A 381 2.95 -16.66 29.04
N MET A 382 3.76 -15.59 29.05
CA MET A 382 3.27 -14.21 29.05
C MET A 382 2.53 -13.89 27.75
N GLU A 383 3.06 -14.29 26.60
CA GLU A 383 2.39 -14.11 25.31
C GLU A 383 1.02 -14.82 25.30
N ARG A 384 0.97 -16.06 25.81
CA ARG A 384 -0.29 -16.80 25.96
C ARG A 384 -1.30 -16.04 26.83
N ILE A 385 -0.86 -15.50 27.97
CA ILE A 385 -1.72 -14.72 28.88
C ILE A 385 -2.24 -13.48 28.15
N THR A 386 -1.37 -12.70 27.51
CA THR A 386 -1.78 -11.47 26.81
C THR A 386 -2.77 -11.76 25.68
N VAL A 387 -2.50 -12.76 24.82
CA VAL A 387 -3.42 -13.13 23.75
C VAL A 387 -4.77 -13.59 24.31
N LYS A 388 -4.78 -14.41 25.37
CA LYS A 388 -6.03 -14.89 25.99
C LYS A 388 -6.81 -13.79 26.72
N LEU A 389 -6.16 -12.71 27.16
CA LEU A 389 -6.81 -11.53 27.74
C LEU A 389 -7.37 -10.54 26.69
N THR A 390 -7.06 -10.73 25.41
CA THR A 390 -7.52 -9.85 24.31
C THR A 390 -9.03 -9.57 24.32
N PRO A 391 -9.94 -10.55 24.54
CA PRO A 391 -11.38 -10.27 24.62
C PRO A 391 -11.76 -9.29 25.74
N PHE A 392 -11.09 -9.39 26.89
CA PHE A 392 -11.29 -8.47 28.00
C PHE A 392 -10.74 -7.07 27.68
N ILE A 393 -9.56 -7.00 27.05
CA ILE A 393 -8.96 -5.74 26.60
C ILE A 393 -9.87 -5.04 25.58
N PHE A 394 -10.46 -5.77 24.62
CA PHE A 394 -11.40 -5.20 23.65
C PHE A 394 -12.65 -4.65 24.33
N LYS A 395 -13.18 -5.33 25.35
CA LYS A 395 -14.30 -4.81 26.13
C LYS A 395 -13.95 -3.49 26.84
N LEU A 396 -12.72 -3.35 27.36
CA LEU A 396 -12.25 -2.09 27.96
C LEU A 396 -12.04 -0.98 26.92
N LEU A 397 -11.51 -1.31 25.74
CA LEU A 397 -11.36 -0.36 24.63
C LEU A 397 -12.71 0.09 24.08
N GLU A 398 -13.70 -0.80 24.03
CA GLU A 398 -15.10 -0.46 23.68
C GLU A 398 -15.69 0.57 24.66
N TRP A 399 -15.27 0.53 25.93
CA TRP A 399 -15.65 1.52 26.95
C TRP A 399 -14.77 2.79 26.96
N GLY A 400 -13.84 2.93 26.01
CA GLY A 400 -12.98 4.11 25.88
C GLY A 400 -11.81 4.16 26.88
N ILE A 401 -11.49 3.06 27.56
CA ILE A 401 -10.37 2.99 28.50
C ILE A 401 -9.09 2.64 27.73
N PRO A 402 -8.07 3.53 27.62
CA PRO A 402 -6.91 3.29 26.79
C PRO A 402 -5.86 2.43 27.52
N VAL A 403 -6.16 1.15 27.71
CA VAL A 403 -5.32 0.18 28.43
C VAL A 403 -3.89 0.11 27.86
N ALA A 404 -3.74 0.29 26.54
CA ALA A 404 -2.46 0.22 25.85
C ALA A 404 -1.43 1.28 26.29
N ASN A 405 -1.88 2.43 26.82
CA ASN A 405 -0.99 3.51 27.27
C ASN A 405 -0.51 3.34 28.72
N TYR A 406 -1.09 2.41 29.49
CA TYR A 406 -0.81 2.22 30.91
C TYR A 406 -0.09 0.90 31.22
N VAL A 407 0.10 0.05 30.23
CA VAL A 407 0.82 -1.23 30.34
C VAL A 407 2.21 -1.07 29.74
N LYS A 408 3.25 -1.53 30.45
CA LYS A 408 4.61 -1.54 29.90
C LYS A 408 4.67 -2.47 28.68
N VAL A 409 5.21 -1.95 27.57
CA VAL A 409 5.39 -2.70 26.31
C VAL A 409 6.89 -2.76 26.04
N ASP A 410 7.39 -3.97 25.75
CA ASP A 410 8.78 -4.19 25.37
C ASP A 410 9.01 -4.08 23.85
N HIS A 411 10.27 -4.16 23.43
CA HIS A 411 10.69 -3.95 22.04
C HIS A 411 10.17 -5.00 21.05
N VAL A 412 9.75 -6.17 21.52
CA VAL A 412 9.21 -7.26 20.67
C VAL A 412 7.67 -7.35 20.75
N SER A 413 7.03 -6.34 21.32
CA SER A 413 5.57 -6.27 21.48
C SER A 413 5.01 -7.52 22.14
N THR A 414 5.55 -7.88 23.32
CA THR A 414 5.36 -9.07 24.18
C THR A 414 3.99 -9.74 24.21
N GLY A 415 2.94 -9.09 23.72
CA GLY A 415 1.58 -9.57 23.79
C GLY A 415 0.96 -10.19 22.55
N VAL A 416 1.39 -9.85 21.32
CA VAL A 416 0.63 -10.26 20.13
C VAL A 416 1.55 -10.54 18.92
N PRO A 417 1.76 -11.83 18.61
CA PRO A 417 2.61 -12.29 17.51
C PRO A 417 2.29 -11.77 16.11
N LEU A 418 1.01 -11.44 15.90
CA LEU A 418 0.48 -10.88 14.67
C LEU A 418 0.75 -11.73 13.41
N PRO A 419 0.08 -12.91 13.28
CA PRO A 419 -0.03 -13.60 11.99
C PRO A 419 -0.60 -12.63 10.95
N TYR A 420 0.15 -12.37 9.89
CA TYR A 420 -0.10 -11.23 9.02
C TYR A 420 -0.41 -11.67 7.60
N GLY A 421 0.61 -11.99 6.80
CA GLY A 421 0.45 -12.54 5.47
C GLY A 421 0.20 -14.05 5.48
N ILE A 422 -0.54 -14.53 4.49
CA ILE A 422 -0.75 -15.95 4.20
C ILE A 422 -0.68 -16.20 2.70
N ASP A 423 -0.17 -17.35 2.30
CA ASP A 423 -0.35 -17.89 0.95
C ASP A 423 -0.44 -19.41 0.97
N VAL A 424 -1.04 -19.99 -0.05
CA VAL A 424 -1.15 -21.44 -0.20
C VAL A 424 -0.19 -21.92 -1.29
N THR A 425 0.75 -22.79 -0.94
CA THR A 425 1.71 -23.37 -1.89
C THR A 425 1.05 -24.44 -2.77
N PRO A 426 1.65 -24.79 -3.92
CA PRO A 426 1.10 -25.82 -4.81
C PRO A 426 0.87 -27.20 -4.18
N ASP A 427 1.58 -27.53 -3.09
CA ASP A 427 1.37 -28.75 -2.30
C ASP A 427 0.15 -28.66 -1.35
N GLY A 428 -0.57 -27.54 -1.34
CA GLY A 428 -1.79 -27.31 -0.57
C GLY A 428 -1.56 -26.83 0.86
N LYS A 429 -0.32 -26.64 1.31
CA LYS A 429 -0.03 -26.11 2.64
C LYS A 429 -0.25 -24.61 2.69
N ALA A 430 -0.83 -24.14 3.79
CA ALA A 430 -0.92 -22.72 4.07
C ALA A 430 0.34 -22.24 4.79
N TRP A 431 0.98 -21.19 4.28
CA TRP A 431 2.18 -20.58 4.83
C TRP A 431 1.87 -19.19 5.36
N ILE A 432 2.38 -18.87 6.55
CA ILE A 432 2.01 -17.68 7.32
C ILE A 432 3.26 -16.95 7.75
N ALA A 433 3.29 -15.62 7.59
CA ALA A 433 4.30 -14.74 8.15
C ALA A 433 3.82 -14.14 9.48
N ARG A 434 4.66 -14.14 10.53
CA ARG A 434 4.35 -13.52 11.83
C ARG A 434 5.19 -12.26 12.02
N LEU A 435 4.53 -11.10 11.91
CA LEU A 435 5.21 -9.81 11.80
C LEU A 435 6.04 -9.45 13.04
N HIS A 436 5.65 -9.90 14.24
CA HIS A 436 6.34 -9.52 15.47
C HIS A 436 7.16 -10.65 16.10
N THR A 437 7.34 -11.79 15.42
CA THR A 437 8.00 -12.96 16.04
C THR A 437 9.17 -13.56 15.27
N ASP A 438 9.60 -12.94 14.17
CA ASP A 438 10.73 -13.42 13.36
C ASP A 438 10.57 -14.90 12.95
N GLU A 439 9.34 -15.26 12.60
CA GLU A 439 8.96 -16.63 12.27
C GLU A 439 8.00 -16.66 11.07
N ILE A 440 8.08 -17.76 10.34
CA ILE A 440 7.01 -18.23 9.46
C ILE A 440 6.42 -19.53 10.02
N ALA A 441 5.21 -19.87 9.60
CA ALA A 441 4.55 -21.12 9.95
C ALA A 441 3.97 -21.79 8.71
N SER A 442 3.89 -23.12 8.72
CA SER A 442 3.09 -23.89 7.76
C SER A 442 1.99 -24.65 8.45
N VAL A 443 0.80 -24.72 7.85
CA VAL A 443 -0.32 -25.56 8.28
C VAL A 443 -0.58 -26.62 7.20
N ASP A 444 -0.51 -27.89 7.60
CA ASP A 444 -0.98 -28.99 6.77
C ASP A 444 -2.50 -29.14 6.93
N PRO A 445 -3.27 -28.97 5.85
CA PRO A 445 -4.71 -28.96 5.94
C PRO A 445 -5.34 -30.35 6.10
N VAL A 446 -4.57 -31.44 5.92
CA VAL A 446 -5.03 -32.82 6.05
C VAL A 446 -4.85 -33.29 7.49
N THR A 447 -3.68 -33.05 8.07
CA THR A 447 -3.37 -33.50 9.44
C THR A 447 -3.68 -32.44 10.50
N GLY A 448 -3.82 -31.16 10.08
CA GLY A 448 -3.89 -30.02 10.98
C GLY A 448 -2.57 -29.65 11.65
N THR A 449 -1.46 -30.25 11.23
CA THR A 449 -0.14 -30.02 11.83
C THR A 449 0.35 -28.61 11.53
N VAL A 450 0.71 -27.87 12.58
CA VAL A 450 1.37 -26.57 12.50
C VAL A 450 2.87 -26.74 12.71
N THR A 451 3.69 -26.27 11.78
CA THR A 451 5.16 -26.26 11.88
C THR A 451 5.67 -24.83 11.93
N MET A 452 6.46 -24.49 12.95
CA MET A 452 7.06 -23.17 13.15
C MET A 452 8.50 -23.16 12.65
N ILE A 453 8.89 -22.09 11.96
CA ILE A 453 10.23 -21.93 11.39
C ILE A 453 10.74 -20.53 11.70
N LYS A 454 11.89 -20.45 12.38
CA LYS A 454 12.55 -19.17 12.67
C LYS A 454 13.15 -18.60 11.40
N THR A 455 12.92 -17.31 11.17
CA THR A 455 13.57 -16.59 10.08
C THR A 455 14.93 -16.06 10.54
N PRO A 456 15.93 -16.03 9.65
CA PRO A 456 17.21 -15.43 9.98
C PRO A 456 17.18 -13.88 9.86
N PHE A 457 16.03 -13.31 9.54
CA PHE A 457 15.76 -11.88 9.40
C PHE A 457 14.56 -11.46 10.26
N LYS A 458 14.32 -10.16 10.39
CA LYS A 458 13.27 -9.58 11.24
C LYS A 458 11.99 -9.24 10.48
N ALA A 459 10.88 -9.24 11.22
CA ALA A 459 9.58 -8.76 10.77
C ALA A 459 9.09 -9.31 9.40
N PRO A 460 9.00 -10.64 9.23
CA PRO A 460 8.37 -11.22 8.05
C PRO A 460 6.91 -10.76 7.98
N ARG A 461 6.52 -10.06 6.91
CA ARG A 461 5.22 -9.38 6.84
C ARG A 461 4.20 -10.10 5.95
N ARG A 462 4.38 -10.00 4.63
CA ARG A 462 3.57 -10.71 3.63
C ARG A 462 4.46 -11.63 2.82
N LEU A 463 3.90 -12.76 2.41
CA LEU A 463 4.57 -13.76 1.59
C LEU A 463 3.68 -14.18 0.41
N ARG A 464 4.31 -14.62 -0.68
CA ARG A 464 3.65 -15.28 -1.82
C ARG A 464 4.53 -16.42 -2.32
N SER A 465 3.88 -17.46 -2.82
CA SER A 465 4.51 -18.64 -3.39
C SER A 465 4.71 -18.48 -4.90
N ASP A 466 5.89 -18.85 -5.38
CA ASP A 466 6.15 -18.98 -6.81
C ASP A 466 5.66 -20.33 -7.37
N ARG A 467 5.88 -20.55 -8.68
CA ARG A 467 5.44 -21.77 -9.36
C ARG A 467 6.19 -23.04 -8.91
N ASP A 468 7.37 -22.89 -8.29
CA ASP A 468 8.24 -23.99 -7.85
C ASP A 468 7.98 -24.36 -6.38
N GLY A 469 7.10 -23.60 -5.71
CA GLY A 469 6.75 -23.77 -4.30
C GLY A 469 7.72 -23.07 -3.35
N ASN A 470 8.60 -22.18 -3.83
CA ASN A 470 9.38 -21.33 -2.96
C ASN A 470 8.50 -20.18 -2.45
N LEU A 471 8.81 -19.69 -1.25
CA LEU A 471 8.17 -18.52 -0.68
C LEU A 471 9.03 -17.30 -0.90
N TRP A 472 8.41 -16.22 -1.35
CA TRP A 472 8.98 -14.89 -1.38
C TRP A 472 8.36 -14.10 -0.24
N ILE A 473 9.19 -13.59 0.67
CA ILE A 473 8.76 -12.99 1.93
C ILE A 473 9.33 -11.59 2.04
N VAL A 474 8.51 -10.65 2.47
CA VAL A 474 8.98 -9.29 2.77
C VAL A 474 9.55 -9.20 4.19
N GLY A 475 10.79 -8.71 4.31
CA GLY A 475 11.37 -8.29 5.60
C GLY A 475 11.13 -6.80 5.83
N PHE A 476 10.06 -6.46 6.56
CA PHE A 476 9.47 -5.11 6.55
C PHE A 476 10.43 -4.00 7.01
N ASN A 477 11.06 -4.14 8.18
CA ASN A 477 11.96 -3.13 8.74
C ASN A 477 13.44 -3.37 8.41
N GLU A 478 13.72 -4.31 7.50
CA GLU A 478 15.06 -4.63 7.01
C GLU A 478 15.26 -4.20 5.55
N SER A 479 14.25 -3.58 4.91
CA SER A 479 14.33 -3.10 3.52
C SER A 479 14.77 -4.17 2.50
N GLN A 480 14.25 -5.39 2.65
CA GLN A 480 14.65 -6.55 1.83
C GLN A 480 13.47 -7.47 1.50
N ILE A 481 13.67 -8.33 0.50
CA ILE A 481 12.88 -9.54 0.29
C ILE A 481 13.74 -10.78 0.55
N VAL A 482 13.09 -11.89 0.90
CA VAL A 482 13.75 -13.15 1.23
C VAL A 482 13.05 -14.29 0.51
N ARG A 483 13.83 -15.09 -0.22
CA ARG A 483 13.35 -16.36 -0.78
C ARG A 483 13.59 -17.48 0.23
N TYR A 484 12.56 -18.26 0.53
CA TYR A 484 12.65 -19.47 1.34
C TYR A 484 12.28 -20.69 0.49
N VAL A 485 13.11 -21.73 0.53
CA VAL A 485 12.89 -22.98 -0.21
C VAL A 485 12.44 -24.08 0.77
N PRO A 486 11.14 -24.41 0.87
CA PRO A 486 10.66 -25.35 1.89
C PRO A 486 11.29 -26.74 1.84
N LYS A 487 11.71 -27.20 0.65
CA LYS A 487 12.32 -28.53 0.47
C LYS A 487 13.70 -28.65 1.12
N SER A 488 14.50 -27.58 1.10
CA SER A 488 15.86 -27.57 1.67
C SER A 488 15.96 -26.80 2.98
N GLY A 489 14.98 -25.95 3.30
CA GLY A 489 15.03 -25.03 4.43
C GLY A 489 15.91 -23.81 4.20
N GLU A 490 16.38 -23.57 2.97
CA GLU A 490 17.31 -22.48 2.65
C GLU A 490 16.61 -21.12 2.61
N PHE A 491 17.25 -20.09 3.18
CA PHE A 491 16.87 -18.69 3.05
C PHE A 491 17.90 -17.91 2.22
N THR A 492 17.45 -17.21 1.18
CA THR A 492 18.27 -16.27 0.39
C THR A 492 17.75 -14.85 0.59
N ARG A 493 18.58 -13.95 1.12
CA ARG A 493 18.22 -12.54 1.35
C ARG A 493 18.61 -11.66 0.16
N LEU A 494 17.75 -10.70 -0.17
CA LEU A 494 17.93 -9.77 -1.28
C LEU A 494 17.53 -8.37 -0.83
N ASP A 495 18.52 -7.50 -0.68
CA ASP A 495 18.30 -6.08 -0.38
C ASP A 495 17.54 -5.41 -1.53
N LEU A 496 16.61 -4.51 -1.17
CA LEU A 496 15.98 -3.67 -2.18
C LEU A 496 16.99 -2.72 -2.82
N PRO A 497 16.84 -2.40 -4.12
CA PRO A 497 17.75 -1.52 -4.88
C PRO A 497 17.48 -0.04 -4.58
N VAL A 498 17.37 0.31 -3.30
CA VAL A 498 16.99 1.65 -2.83
C VAL A 498 18.22 2.43 -2.35
N ALA A 499 18.23 3.75 -2.60
CA ALA A 499 19.16 4.68 -1.99
C ALA A 499 18.39 5.66 -1.07
N PRO A 500 18.89 5.89 0.16
CA PRO A 500 19.97 5.16 0.83
C PRO A 500 19.63 3.68 1.09
N LYS A 501 20.63 2.80 1.16
CA LYS A 501 20.39 1.38 1.44
C LYS A 501 19.72 1.20 2.80
N GLY A 502 18.84 0.21 2.92
CA GLY A 502 18.18 -0.08 4.19
C GLY A 502 17.07 0.90 4.58
N SER A 503 16.69 1.84 3.70
CA SER A 503 15.82 2.97 4.07
C SER A 503 14.33 2.79 3.69
N ASP A 504 13.99 1.75 2.93
CA ASP A 504 12.60 1.45 2.58
C ASP A 504 11.98 0.47 3.58
N THR A 505 10.64 0.40 3.57
CA THR A 505 9.88 -0.55 4.38
C THR A 505 8.83 -1.22 3.52
N PRO A 506 9.21 -2.17 2.65
CA PRO A 506 8.31 -2.77 1.67
C PRO A 506 7.08 -3.37 2.35
N TYR A 507 5.87 -2.98 1.94
CA TYR A 507 4.65 -3.47 2.59
C TYR A 507 4.30 -4.91 2.20
N SER A 508 4.32 -5.22 0.90
CA SER A 508 3.99 -6.54 0.36
C SER A 508 4.70 -6.84 -0.96
N LEU A 509 4.51 -8.05 -1.45
CA LEU A 509 4.98 -8.49 -2.76
C LEU A 509 3.97 -9.43 -3.43
N ASN A 510 4.11 -9.60 -4.75
CA ASN A 510 3.48 -10.68 -5.51
C ASN A 510 4.45 -11.24 -6.55
N VAL A 511 4.23 -12.48 -6.96
CA VAL A 511 5.05 -13.19 -7.94
C VAL A 511 4.26 -13.32 -9.23
N ASP A 512 4.75 -12.72 -10.32
CA ASP A 512 4.32 -13.10 -11.67
C ASP A 512 4.84 -14.50 -11.92
N ARG A 513 4.02 -15.50 -11.59
CA ARG A 513 4.38 -16.89 -11.75
C ARG A 513 4.77 -17.15 -13.20
N SER A 514 4.06 -16.59 -14.19
CA SER A 514 4.26 -16.83 -15.63
C SER A 514 5.57 -16.27 -16.20
N ARG A 515 5.99 -15.09 -15.74
CA ARG A 515 7.26 -14.44 -16.16
C ARG A 515 8.42 -14.72 -15.21
N HIS A 516 8.13 -15.34 -14.07
CA HIS A 516 9.11 -15.64 -13.02
C HIS A 516 9.76 -14.37 -12.45
N GLN A 517 8.90 -13.41 -12.08
CA GLN A 517 9.31 -12.09 -11.59
C GLN A 517 8.62 -11.79 -10.26
N VAL A 518 9.32 -11.13 -9.34
CA VAL A 518 8.78 -10.70 -8.05
C VAL A 518 8.58 -9.20 -8.08
N TRP A 519 7.37 -8.76 -7.79
CA TRP A 519 7.00 -7.35 -7.70
C TRP A 519 6.78 -6.97 -6.24
N VAL A 520 7.39 -5.86 -5.83
CA VAL A 520 7.49 -5.46 -4.41
C VAL A 520 7.12 -3.99 -4.26
N ASN A 521 6.31 -3.67 -3.25
CA ASN A 521 6.00 -2.28 -2.93
C ASN A 521 7.22 -1.53 -2.40
N GLY A 522 7.41 -0.28 -2.84
CA GLY A 522 8.31 0.70 -2.24
C GLY A 522 7.51 1.72 -1.46
N THR A 523 7.27 1.42 -0.19
CA THR A 523 6.26 2.11 0.63
C THR A 523 6.76 3.44 1.19
N ASN A 524 8.06 3.58 1.42
CA ASN A 524 8.68 4.81 1.95
C ASN A 524 9.48 5.57 0.87
N SER A 525 9.57 5.03 -0.35
CA SER A 525 10.44 5.52 -1.42
C SER A 525 9.70 6.06 -2.65
N ASP A 526 8.37 6.09 -2.60
CA ASP A 526 7.50 6.45 -3.73
C ASP A 526 7.80 5.60 -4.97
N SER A 527 7.92 4.29 -4.79
CA SER A 527 8.31 3.39 -5.89
C SER A 527 7.65 2.02 -5.83
N VAL A 528 7.84 1.26 -6.91
CA VAL A 528 7.59 -0.18 -6.99
C VAL A 528 8.83 -0.84 -7.59
N TYR A 529 9.19 -2.01 -7.10
CA TYR A 529 10.35 -2.75 -7.56
C TYR A 529 9.95 -4.03 -8.28
N ARG A 530 10.73 -4.43 -9.28
CA ARG A 530 10.65 -5.75 -9.91
C ARG A 530 12.00 -6.44 -9.79
N TYR A 531 12.00 -7.69 -9.35
CA TYR A 531 13.15 -8.60 -9.38
C TYR A 531 12.89 -9.71 -10.38
N ASP A 532 13.75 -9.84 -11.40
CA ASP A 532 13.72 -10.97 -12.32
C ASP A 532 14.49 -12.15 -11.71
N ILE A 533 13.80 -13.27 -11.50
CA ILE A 533 14.38 -14.42 -10.79
C ILE A 533 15.48 -15.08 -11.63
N ALA A 534 15.33 -15.10 -12.96
CA ALA A 534 16.25 -15.79 -13.86
C ALA A 534 17.55 -14.99 -14.03
N THR A 535 17.45 -13.68 -14.23
CA THR A 535 18.63 -12.83 -14.45
C THR A 535 19.15 -12.18 -13.17
N GLN A 536 18.43 -12.32 -12.05
CA GLN A 536 18.73 -11.68 -10.76
C GLN A 536 18.82 -10.15 -10.84
N ALA A 537 18.09 -9.55 -11.79
CA ALA A 537 18.15 -8.11 -12.06
C ALA A 537 16.98 -7.37 -11.42
N TRP A 538 17.27 -6.17 -10.91
CA TRP A 538 16.27 -5.26 -10.38
C TRP A 538 15.82 -4.23 -11.42
N SER A 539 14.56 -3.81 -11.32
CA SER A 539 14.02 -2.64 -11.99
C SER A 539 13.23 -1.81 -10.97
N VAL A 540 13.29 -0.49 -11.09
CA VAL A 540 12.66 0.45 -10.15
C VAL A 540 11.72 1.36 -10.93
N PHE A 541 10.48 1.47 -10.49
CA PHE A 541 9.44 2.30 -11.10
C PHE A 541 9.06 3.41 -10.11
N PRO A 542 9.48 4.67 -10.32
CA PRO A 542 9.12 5.78 -9.45
C PRO A 542 7.68 6.25 -9.70
N MET A 543 6.93 6.54 -8.64
CA MET A 543 5.52 6.95 -8.68
C MET A 543 5.39 8.42 -9.02
N GLN A 544 4.36 8.82 -9.77
CA GLN A 544 4.23 10.21 -10.21
C GLN A 544 3.90 11.20 -9.08
N ARG A 545 3.16 10.73 -8.07
CA ARG A 545 2.90 11.49 -6.85
C ARG A 545 4.03 11.26 -5.85
N LYS A 546 4.38 12.31 -5.11
CA LYS A 546 5.23 12.19 -3.92
C LYS A 546 4.41 11.65 -2.75
N VAL A 547 5.08 11.02 -1.80
CA VAL A 547 4.44 10.42 -0.61
C VAL A 547 3.40 9.35 -0.99
N THR A 548 3.76 8.54 -1.98
CA THR A 548 2.95 7.42 -2.48
C THR A 548 3.23 6.18 -1.65
N PHE A 549 2.31 5.84 -0.75
CA PHE A 549 2.40 4.64 0.08
C PHE A 549 1.79 3.47 -0.69
N THR A 550 2.61 2.77 -1.47
CA THR A 550 2.13 1.63 -2.26
C THR A 550 1.80 0.42 -1.38
N ARG A 551 0.65 -0.21 -1.65
CA ARG A 551 0.18 -1.44 -1.01
C ARG A 551 -0.38 -2.41 -2.03
N ASP A 552 -0.29 -3.68 -1.64
CA ASP A 552 -0.69 -4.84 -2.40
C ASP A 552 -0.08 -4.87 -3.80
N VAL A 553 -0.15 -6.02 -4.46
CA VAL A 553 0.34 -6.14 -5.84
C VAL A 553 -0.50 -7.19 -6.55
N GLU A 554 -1.19 -6.78 -7.60
CA GLU A 554 -1.89 -7.68 -8.52
C GLU A 554 -1.29 -7.60 -9.92
N ILE A 555 -1.30 -8.72 -10.63
CA ILE A 555 -0.54 -8.86 -11.88
C ILE A 555 -1.45 -9.44 -12.94
N SER A 556 -1.65 -8.71 -14.04
CA SER A 556 -2.45 -9.18 -15.16
C SER A 556 -1.72 -10.26 -15.94
N PRO A 557 -2.44 -11.14 -16.65
CA PRO A 557 -1.80 -12.10 -17.57
C PRO A 557 -0.89 -11.43 -18.61
N LYS A 558 -1.15 -10.17 -18.96
CA LYS A 558 -0.35 -9.37 -19.90
C LYS A 558 0.92 -8.77 -19.27
N GLY A 559 1.10 -8.91 -17.96
CA GLY A 559 2.25 -8.39 -17.22
C GLY A 559 2.09 -6.94 -16.74
N GLN A 560 0.86 -6.40 -16.80
CA GLN A 560 0.54 -5.12 -16.15
C GLN A 560 0.42 -5.36 -14.66
N VAL A 561 0.87 -4.39 -13.86
CA VAL A 561 0.89 -4.51 -12.40
C VAL A 561 0.02 -3.44 -11.79
N TYR A 562 -0.84 -3.84 -10.86
CA TYR A 562 -1.75 -2.97 -10.14
C TYR A 562 -1.33 -2.88 -8.67
N VAL A 563 -1.20 -1.66 -8.16
CA VAL A 563 -0.99 -1.36 -6.74
C VAL A 563 -1.95 -0.26 -6.31
N SER A 564 -2.25 -0.15 -5.02
CA SER A 564 -3.03 0.97 -4.47
C SER A 564 -2.12 1.94 -3.73
N ASN A 565 -2.55 3.20 -3.64
CA ASN A 565 -1.97 4.18 -2.74
C ASN A 565 -2.81 4.29 -1.46
N ALA A 566 -2.26 3.88 -0.32
CA ALA A 566 -3.02 3.79 0.95
C ALA A 566 -2.25 4.27 2.18
N SER A 567 -1.76 5.51 2.12
CA SER A 567 -1.43 6.24 3.33
C SER A 567 -2.65 6.28 4.26
N PHE A 568 -2.45 6.07 5.55
CA PHE A 568 -3.50 6.23 6.54
C PHE A 568 -3.20 7.43 7.43
N PRO A 569 -3.89 8.57 7.23
CA PRO A 569 -4.87 8.90 6.17
C PRO A 569 -4.24 9.31 4.83
N SER A 570 -5.05 9.28 3.75
CA SER A 570 -4.60 9.59 2.38
C SER A 570 -4.24 11.06 2.17
N TRP A 571 -4.67 11.99 3.05
CA TRP A 571 -4.27 13.40 2.95
C TRP A 571 -2.75 13.65 3.13
N HIS A 572 -1.97 12.61 3.45
CA HIS A 572 -0.51 12.69 3.43
C HIS A 572 0.11 12.68 2.03
N ILE A 573 -0.62 12.18 1.02
CA ILE A 573 -0.18 12.14 -0.38
C ILE A 573 -0.04 13.58 -0.90
N GLU A 574 0.87 13.82 -1.86
CA GLU A 574 1.19 15.15 -2.42
C GLU A 574 -0.04 16.05 -2.71
N ASP A 575 -1.15 15.47 -3.15
CA ASP A 575 -2.42 16.13 -3.49
C ASP A 575 -3.62 15.60 -2.71
N ALA A 576 -3.38 14.87 -1.62
CA ALA A 576 -4.41 14.21 -0.80
C ALA A 576 -5.31 13.22 -1.57
N GLN A 577 -4.90 12.76 -2.75
CA GLN A 577 -5.72 11.90 -3.61
C GLN A 577 -5.18 10.47 -3.62
N PRO A 578 -5.92 9.49 -3.04
CA PRO A 578 -5.62 8.10 -3.27
C PRO A 578 -5.88 7.71 -4.73
N THR A 579 -5.12 6.73 -5.20
CA THR A 579 -5.18 6.26 -6.58
C THR A 579 -5.07 4.74 -6.66
N LEU A 580 -5.74 4.16 -7.64
CA LEU A 580 -5.35 2.88 -8.21
C LEU A 580 -4.22 3.15 -9.22
N ILE A 581 -3.12 2.43 -9.13
CA ILE A 581 -1.93 2.63 -9.96
C ILE A 581 -1.73 1.38 -10.82
N GLU A 582 -1.58 1.57 -12.13
CA GLU A 582 -1.20 0.55 -13.10
C GLU A 582 0.22 0.84 -13.63
N ILE A 583 1.09 -0.16 -13.63
CA ILE A 583 2.44 -0.11 -14.19
C ILE A 583 2.49 -1.07 -15.37
N THR A 584 2.85 -0.56 -16.54
CA THR A 584 3.19 -1.35 -17.72
C THR A 584 4.70 -1.22 -17.94
N PRO A 585 5.50 -2.27 -17.64
CA PRO A 585 6.97 -2.21 -17.71
C PRO A 585 7.56 -2.18 -19.11
#